data_AF-A0A926AST8-F1
#
_entry.id   AF-A0A926AST8-F1
#
_cell.length_a   1.000
_cell.length_b   1.000
_cell.length_c   1.000
_cell.angle_alpha   90.00
_cell.angle_beta   90.00
_cell.angle_gamma   90.00
#
_symmetry.space_group_name_H-M   'P 1'
#
loop_
_entity.id
_entity.type
_entity.pdbx_description
1 polymer ?
#
loop_
_entity_poly.entity_id
_entity_poly.type
_entity_poly.pdbx_seq_one_letter_code
_entity_poly.pdbx_strand_id
1 'polypeptide(L)'
;MHRSWIVTALLLVAVSPSLFAQSFPPGFEKTAQFDEQVRWTRLKSGVRVFVNAPANWKTSRRMLVIYATPNGSTIEQTLGCAASKELDWRFDIQHVAAQIRRLREIATEHDVVLAVVQAPQLSWPTFRREQPGAGDIIRELVESLTRDLAADRVALSCHSGGGSFVFGYLNSVES
;
A
#
# COMPACT_ATOMS: atom_id res chain seq x y z
N MET A 1 40.18 57.15 26.38
CA MET A 1 39.10 56.18 26.67
C MET A 1 38.29 55.98 25.39
N HIS A 2 38.64 54.99 24.56
CA HIS A 2 37.91 54.69 23.32
C HIS A 2 36.93 53.52 23.56
N ARG A 3 35.64 53.77 23.36
CA ARG A 3 34.58 52.75 23.39
C ARG A 3 34.35 52.24 21.96
N SER A 4 34.84 51.05 21.66
CA SER A 4 34.43 50.31 20.46
C SER A 4 33.06 49.67 20.68
N TRP A 5 32.11 49.96 19.79
CA TRP A 5 30.82 49.30 19.73
C TRP A 5 30.93 48.08 18.82
N ILE A 6 30.82 46.88 19.40
CA ILE A 6 30.69 45.65 18.62
C ILE A 6 29.20 45.51 18.27
N VAL A 7 28.87 45.65 16.99
CA VAL A 7 27.54 45.33 16.46
C VAL A 7 27.52 43.83 16.17
N THR A 8 26.87 43.06 17.03
CA THR A 8 26.64 41.63 16.79
C THR A 8 25.50 41.49 15.79
N ALA A 9 25.82 41.07 14.56
CA ALA A 9 24.82 40.70 13.57
C ALA A 9 24.23 39.32 13.93
N LEU A 10 22.96 39.29 14.33
CA LEU A 10 22.21 38.04 14.46
C LEU A 10 21.86 37.52 13.06
N LEU A 11 22.52 36.44 12.63
CA LEU A 11 22.05 35.62 11.52
C LEU A 11 20.83 34.80 11.98
N LEU A 12 19.64 35.21 11.56
CA LEU A 12 18.44 34.38 11.60
C LEU A 12 18.56 33.31 10.51
N VAL A 13 19.02 32.11 10.88
CA VAL A 13 18.88 30.93 10.03
C VAL A 13 17.40 30.55 10.04
N ALA A 14 16.67 30.94 9.00
CA ALA A 14 15.33 30.43 8.76
C ALA A 14 15.44 28.93 8.47
N VAL A 15 15.14 28.11 9.49
CA VAL A 15 14.91 26.68 9.30
C VAL A 15 13.59 26.58 8.54
N SER A 16 13.65 26.49 7.22
CA SER A 16 12.49 26.16 6.40
C SER A 16 11.92 24.83 6.93
N PRO A 17 10.69 24.79 7.49
CA PRO A 17 10.08 23.51 7.79
C PRO A 17 10.00 22.75 6.47
N SER A 18 10.66 21.61 6.40
CA SER A 18 10.62 20.74 5.23
C SER A 18 9.15 20.44 4.93
N LEU A 19 8.64 21.02 3.85
CA LEU A 19 7.34 20.69 3.29
C LEU A 19 7.42 19.25 2.79
N PHE A 20 7.23 18.26 3.68
CA PHE A 20 6.93 16.89 3.28
C PHE A 20 5.49 16.79 2.78
N ALA A 21 5.11 17.65 1.84
CA ALA A 21 3.99 17.43 0.96
C ALA A 21 4.51 16.69 -0.27
N GLN A 22 5.01 15.46 -0.08
CA GLN A 22 5.27 14.60 -1.22
C GLN A 22 3.90 14.20 -1.77
N SER A 23 3.40 14.93 -2.77
CA SER A 23 2.11 14.62 -3.38
C SER A 23 2.13 13.18 -3.90
N PHE A 24 1.03 12.48 -3.69
CA PHE A 24 0.87 11.12 -4.17
C PHE A 24 1.11 11.06 -5.69
N PRO A 25 1.55 9.91 -6.22
CA PRO A 25 1.52 9.67 -7.66
C PRO A 25 0.12 9.96 -8.22
N PRO A 26 -0.02 10.33 -9.50
CA PRO A 26 -1.33 10.58 -10.10
C PRO A 26 -2.24 9.34 -10.01
N GLY A 27 -3.55 9.60 -9.97
CA GLY A 27 -4.60 8.56 -9.96
C GLY A 27 -5.11 8.15 -8.57
N PHE A 28 -4.72 8.86 -7.50
CA PHE A 28 -5.37 8.72 -6.20
C PHE A 28 -6.60 9.62 -6.09
N GLU A 29 -7.66 9.06 -5.51
CA GLU A 29 -8.91 9.74 -5.22
C GLU A 29 -9.18 9.67 -3.71
N LYS A 30 -9.57 10.79 -3.11
CA LYS A 30 -9.95 10.82 -1.69
C LYS A 30 -11.25 10.05 -1.48
N THR A 31 -11.32 9.31 -0.37
CA THR A 31 -12.56 8.62 0.02
C THR A 31 -13.42 9.53 0.89
N ALA A 32 -14.74 9.39 0.82
CA ALA A 32 -15.66 10.20 1.63
C ALA A 32 -15.78 9.70 3.09
N GLN A 33 -15.59 8.40 3.31
CA GLN A 33 -15.89 7.75 4.59
C GLN A 33 -14.74 7.84 5.60
N PHE A 34 -13.50 7.86 5.13
CA PHE A 34 -12.29 7.88 5.96
C PHE A 34 -11.29 8.90 5.42
N ASP A 35 -10.37 9.36 6.28
CA ASP A 35 -9.26 10.25 5.89
C ASP A 35 -8.16 9.48 5.13
N GLU A 36 -8.58 8.96 3.98
CA GLU A 36 -7.84 8.03 3.13
C GLU A 36 -7.97 8.43 1.67
N GLN A 37 -7.05 7.94 0.86
CA GLN A 37 -7.12 8.01 -0.58
C GLN A 37 -6.82 6.66 -1.20
N VAL A 38 -7.41 6.43 -2.36
CA VAL A 38 -7.38 5.14 -3.03
C VAL A 38 -6.99 5.28 -4.49
N ARG A 39 -6.33 4.25 -5.03
CA ARG A 39 -6.00 4.14 -6.45
C ARG A 39 -6.31 2.74 -6.93
N TRP A 40 -7.03 2.66 -8.06
CA TRP A 40 -7.32 1.40 -8.73
C TRP A 40 -6.47 1.26 -9.99
N THR A 41 -5.89 0.08 -10.17
CA THR A 41 -5.17 -0.28 -11.39
C THR A 41 -5.58 -1.68 -11.83
N ARG A 42 -5.58 -1.91 -13.14
CA ARG A 42 -5.69 -3.24 -13.73
C ARG A 42 -4.55 -3.47 -14.70
N LEU A 43 -3.79 -4.53 -14.48
CA LEU A 43 -2.69 -4.92 -15.36
C LEU A 43 -3.25 -5.59 -16.62
N LYS A 44 -2.45 -5.62 -17.70
CA LYS A 44 -2.79 -6.36 -18.93
C LYS A 44 -3.02 -7.85 -18.67
N SER A 45 -2.36 -8.42 -17.65
CA SER A 45 -2.57 -9.80 -17.16
C SER A 45 -3.93 -10.02 -16.50
N GLY A 46 -4.75 -8.98 -16.34
CA GLY A 46 -6.06 -9.04 -15.69
C GLY A 46 -6.02 -8.90 -14.16
N VAL A 47 -4.83 -8.94 -13.55
CA VAL A 47 -4.63 -8.68 -12.11
C VAL A 47 -5.19 -7.31 -11.75
N ARG A 48 -6.03 -7.26 -10.73
CA ARG A 48 -6.55 -6.00 -10.16
C ARG A 48 -5.70 -5.62 -8.95
N VAL A 49 -5.48 -4.32 -8.80
CA VAL A 49 -4.75 -3.74 -7.67
C VAL A 49 -5.58 -2.59 -7.11
N PHE A 50 -5.74 -2.60 -5.80
CA PHE A 50 -6.31 -1.50 -5.05
C PHE A 50 -5.28 -1.03 -4.03
N VAL A 51 -4.89 0.24 -4.12
CA VAL A 51 -4.01 0.86 -3.14
C VAL A 51 -4.84 1.77 -2.25
N ASN A 52 -4.69 1.65 -0.93
CA ASN A 52 -5.27 2.53 0.08
C ASN A 52 -4.15 3.13 0.93
N ALA A 53 -4.13 4.45 1.01
CA ALA A 53 -3.14 5.21 1.75
C ALA A 53 -3.81 6.26 2.65
N PRO A 54 -3.12 6.78 3.67
CA PRO A 54 -3.56 7.96 4.41
C PRO A 54 -3.81 9.14 3.47
N ALA A 55 -4.78 10.00 3.77
CA ALA A 55 -4.99 11.23 2.98
C ALA A 55 -3.79 12.18 3.02
N ASN A 56 -3.03 12.16 4.11
CA ASN A 56 -1.86 12.98 4.33
C ASN A 56 -0.72 12.11 4.86
N TRP A 57 0.48 12.30 4.31
CA TRP A 57 1.69 11.70 4.86
C TRP A 57 2.11 12.42 6.13
N LYS A 58 2.49 11.66 7.15
CA LYS A 58 3.05 12.16 8.42
C LYS A 58 4.57 12.03 8.45
N THR A 59 5.15 11.16 7.62
CA THR A 59 6.57 10.85 7.59
C THR A 59 7.05 10.51 6.18
N SER A 60 8.37 10.58 5.95
CA SER A 60 8.99 10.12 4.70
C SER A 60 9.19 8.61 4.66
N ARG A 61 9.11 7.92 5.81
CA ARG A 61 9.24 6.46 5.92
C ARG A 61 7.90 5.79 5.62
N ARG A 62 7.91 4.77 4.77
CA ARG A 62 6.70 4.20 4.17
C ARG A 62 6.74 2.69 4.22
N MET A 63 5.77 2.12 4.92
CA MET A 63 5.56 0.68 4.96
C MET A 63 4.47 0.31 3.96
N LEU A 64 4.84 -0.44 2.92
CA LEU A 64 3.89 -1.04 1.98
C LEU A 64 3.50 -2.43 2.46
N VAL A 65 2.22 -2.62 2.79
CA VAL A 65 1.62 -3.93 3.04
C VAL A 65 0.91 -4.39 1.77
N ILE A 66 1.44 -5.43 1.12
CA ILE A 66 0.79 -6.07 -0.03
C ILE A 66 -0.01 -7.28 0.47
N TYR A 67 -1.32 -7.25 0.30
CA TYR A 67 -2.22 -8.33 0.68
C TYR A 67 -2.77 -9.04 -0.55
N ALA A 68 -2.43 -10.31 -0.73
CA ALA A 68 -2.96 -11.13 -1.82
C ALA A 68 -4.30 -11.76 -1.44
N THR A 69 -5.33 -11.54 -2.26
CA THR A 69 -6.69 -12.03 -1.98
C THR A 69 -6.76 -13.57 -1.86
N PRO A 70 -7.63 -14.11 -0.99
CA PRO A 70 -7.92 -15.55 -0.95
C PRO A 70 -8.53 -16.05 -2.26
N ASN A 71 -8.52 -17.38 -2.44
CA ASN A 71 -9.24 -18.00 -3.56
C ASN A 71 -10.74 -17.68 -3.49
N GLY A 72 -11.33 -17.38 -4.64
CA GLY A 72 -12.76 -17.08 -4.76
C GLY A 72 -13.19 -15.76 -4.12
N SER A 73 -12.24 -14.91 -3.71
CA SER A 73 -12.55 -13.61 -3.08
C SER A 73 -12.11 -12.45 -3.97
N THR A 74 -12.97 -11.45 -4.05
CA THR A 74 -12.67 -10.16 -4.68
C THR A 74 -11.88 -9.25 -3.73
N ILE A 75 -11.31 -8.17 -4.28
CA ILE A 75 -10.71 -7.08 -3.47
C ILE A 75 -11.75 -6.53 -2.51
N GLU A 76 -12.95 -6.25 -2.99
CA GLU A 76 -14.05 -5.65 -2.23
C GLU A 76 -14.42 -6.51 -1.02
N GLN A 77 -14.59 -7.83 -1.22
CA GLN A 77 -14.82 -8.78 -0.13
C GLN A 77 -13.64 -8.84 0.84
N THR A 78 -12.40 -8.74 0.34
CA THR A 78 -11.19 -8.82 1.17
C THR A 78 -10.97 -7.56 2.01
N LEU A 79 -11.29 -6.39 1.46
CA LEU A 79 -11.29 -5.13 2.22
C LEU A 79 -12.27 -5.19 3.39
N GLY A 80 -13.42 -5.82 3.12
CA GLY A 80 -14.47 -6.10 4.09
C GLY A 80 -15.33 -4.89 4.43
N CYS A 81 -16.50 -5.17 4.98
CA CYS A 81 -17.42 -4.20 5.57
C CYS A 81 -18.32 -4.92 6.59
N ALA A 82 -19.06 -4.16 7.37
CA ALA A 82 -20.03 -4.75 8.29
C ALA A 82 -21.03 -5.63 7.53
N ALA A 83 -21.31 -6.82 8.08
CA ALA A 83 -22.26 -7.75 7.50
C ALA A 83 -23.64 -7.11 7.30
N SER A 84 -24.23 -7.39 6.14
CA SER A 84 -25.62 -7.07 5.80
C SER A 84 -26.25 -8.33 5.22
N LYS A 85 -27.56 -8.53 5.44
CA LYS A 85 -28.30 -9.68 4.89
C LYS A 85 -28.27 -9.73 3.35
N GLU A 86 -27.93 -8.63 2.71
CA GLU A 86 -27.88 -8.47 1.25
C GLU A 86 -26.46 -8.67 0.69
N LEU A 87 -25.45 -8.78 1.55
CA LEU A 87 -24.05 -8.91 1.15
C LEU A 87 -23.57 -10.35 1.27
N ASP A 88 -22.68 -10.74 0.35
CA ASP A 88 -21.96 -12.01 0.43
C ASP A 88 -21.21 -12.10 1.77
N TRP A 89 -21.36 -13.22 2.48
CA TRP A 89 -20.71 -13.46 3.78
C TRP A 89 -19.20 -13.23 3.76
N ARG A 90 -18.55 -13.33 2.59
CA ARG A 90 -17.11 -13.05 2.42
C ARG A 90 -16.70 -11.63 2.80
N PHE A 91 -17.61 -10.67 2.75
CA PHE A 91 -17.34 -9.30 3.20
C PHE A 91 -17.08 -9.21 4.71
N ASP A 92 -17.51 -10.20 5.50
CA ASP A 92 -17.36 -10.19 6.96
C ASP A 92 -16.24 -11.11 7.47
N ILE A 93 -15.31 -11.52 6.59
CA ILE A 93 -14.20 -12.41 6.99
C ILE A 93 -12.91 -11.64 7.25
N GLN A 94 -12.36 -11.00 6.20
CA GLN A 94 -10.96 -10.58 6.22
C GLN A 94 -10.79 -9.20 6.84
N HIS A 95 -11.67 -8.23 6.54
CA HIS A 95 -11.63 -6.87 7.11
C HIS A 95 -10.25 -6.19 7.01
N VAL A 96 -9.49 -6.43 5.94
CA VAL A 96 -8.09 -5.96 5.83
C VAL A 96 -8.00 -4.44 5.90
N ALA A 97 -9.02 -3.72 5.42
CA ALA A 97 -9.05 -2.26 5.55
C ALA A 97 -9.09 -1.80 7.02
N ALA A 98 -9.90 -2.46 7.86
CA ALA A 98 -9.98 -2.15 9.29
C ALA A 98 -8.66 -2.52 10.02
N GLN A 99 -8.07 -3.67 9.68
CA GLN A 99 -6.79 -4.09 10.24
C GLN A 99 -5.67 -3.07 9.95
N ILE A 100 -5.62 -2.54 8.73
CA ILE A 100 -4.61 -1.53 8.34
C ILE A 100 -4.85 -0.20 9.03
N ARG A 101 -6.10 0.23 9.20
CA ARG A 101 -6.40 1.43 9.99
C ARG A 101 -5.89 1.28 11.42
N ARG A 102 -6.14 0.13 12.06
CA ARG A 102 -5.59 -0.16 13.38
C ARG A 102 -4.05 -0.19 13.37
N LEU A 103 -3.44 -0.74 12.32
CA LEU A 103 -1.98 -0.76 12.18
C LEU A 103 -1.39 0.66 12.09
N ARG A 104 -2.06 1.60 11.39
CA ARG A 104 -1.64 3.02 11.31
C ARG A 104 -1.65 3.73 12.66
N GLU A 105 -2.49 3.29 13.60
CA GLU A 105 -2.53 3.85 14.96
C GLU A 105 -1.35 3.40 15.82
N ILE A 106 -0.82 2.19 15.58
CA ILE A 106 0.24 1.59 16.41
C ILE A 106 1.63 1.69 15.77
N ALA A 107 1.74 1.67 14.44
CA ALA A 107 3.00 1.71 13.71
C ALA A 107 3.33 3.16 13.28
N THR A 108 3.47 4.06 14.24
CA THR A 108 3.58 5.51 13.97
C THR A 108 4.89 5.96 13.35
N GLU A 109 5.91 5.09 13.26
CA GLU A 109 7.18 5.42 12.62
C GLU A 109 7.12 5.43 11.08
N HIS A 110 6.11 4.80 10.49
CA HIS A 110 5.94 4.71 9.04
C HIS A 110 4.52 5.12 8.66
N ASP A 111 4.38 5.77 7.52
CA ASP A 111 3.08 5.85 6.87
C ASP A 111 2.77 4.49 6.22
N VAL A 112 1.74 3.82 6.74
CA VAL A 112 1.36 2.48 6.30
C VAL A 112 0.40 2.57 5.11
N VAL A 113 0.81 1.99 3.99
CA VAL A 113 0.04 1.88 2.74
C VAL A 113 -0.38 0.43 2.54
N LEU A 114 -1.64 0.21 2.20
CA LEU A 114 -2.16 -1.11 1.82
C LEU A 114 -2.25 -1.21 0.30
N ALA A 115 -1.74 -2.28 -0.28
CA ALA A 115 -2.07 -2.70 -1.64
C ALA A 115 -2.75 -4.07 -1.58
N VAL A 116 -4.01 -4.16 -1.99
CA VAL A 116 -4.71 -5.43 -2.16
C VAL A 116 -4.59 -5.87 -3.60
N VAL A 117 -4.07 -7.07 -3.83
CA VAL A 117 -3.86 -7.64 -5.17
C VAL A 117 -4.75 -8.85 -5.38
N GLN A 118 -5.48 -8.86 -6.49
CA GLN A 118 -6.43 -9.92 -6.84
C GLN A 118 -6.09 -10.54 -8.19
N ALA A 119 -5.94 -11.86 -8.18
CA ALA A 119 -5.73 -12.64 -9.40
C ALA A 119 -6.95 -12.56 -10.34
N PRO A 120 -6.74 -12.64 -11.67
CA PRO A 120 -7.83 -12.96 -12.58
C PRO A 120 -8.44 -14.32 -12.19
N GLN A 121 -9.73 -14.49 -12.48
CA GLN A 121 -10.50 -15.69 -12.09
C GLN A 121 -10.49 -16.00 -10.57
N LEU A 122 -10.08 -15.03 -9.74
CA LEU A 122 -10.06 -15.13 -8.28
C LEU A 122 -9.19 -16.27 -7.73
N SER A 123 -8.12 -16.69 -8.44
CA SER A 123 -7.22 -17.74 -7.95
C SER A 123 -5.77 -17.53 -8.37
N TRP A 124 -4.90 -17.23 -7.40
CA TRP A 124 -3.46 -17.10 -7.62
C TRP A 124 -2.76 -18.41 -8.04
N PRO A 125 -3.10 -19.59 -7.49
CA PRO A 125 -2.61 -20.87 -8.02
C PRO A 125 -2.94 -21.08 -9.50
N THR A 126 -4.19 -20.80 -9.90
CA THR A 126 -4.62 -20.91 -11.30
C THR A 126 -3.88 -19.91 -12.17
N PHE A 127 -3.81 -18.64 -11.75
CA PHE A 127 -3.05 -17.61 -12.46
C PHE A 127 -1.60 -18.03 -12.71
N ARG A 128 -0.90 -18.51 -11.69
CA ARG A 128 0.51 -18.95 -11.83
C ARG A 128 0.69 -20.14 -12.77
N ARG A 129 -0.30 -21.02 -12.88
CA ARG A 129 -0.26 -22.18 -13.76
C ARG A 129 -0.53 -21.80 -15.22
N GLU A 130 -1.46 -20.87 -15.45
CA GLU A 130 -2.02 -20.61 -16.78
C GLU A 130 -1.44 -19.37 -17.46
N GLN A 131 -0.97 -18.39 -16.71
CA GLN A 131 -0.39 -17.16 -17.27
C GLN A 131 1.11 -17.37 -17.57
N PRO A 132 1.53 -17.27 -18.85
CA PRO A 132 2.95 -17.24 -19.18
C PRO A 132 3.64 -16.06 -18.51
N GLY A 133 4.82 -16.30 -17.92
CA GLY A 133 5.57 -15.27 -17.20
C GLY A 133 4.93 -14.80 -15.90
N ALA A 134 4.03 -15.59 -15.28
CA ALA A 134 3.35 -15.18 -14.04
C ALA A 134 4.31 -14.77 -12.91
N GLY A 135 5.47 -15.44 -12.79
CA GLY A 135 6.51 -15.06 -11.82
C GLY A 135 7.05 -13.66 -12.05
N ASP A 136 7.40 -13.34 -13.30
CA ASP A 136 7.89 -12.01 -13.69
C ASP A 136 6.84 -10.93 -13.44
N ILE A 137 5.58 -11.21 -13.79
CA ILE A 137 4.46 -10.28 -13.55
C ILE A 137 4.28 -10.01 -12.05
N ILE A 138 4.37 -11.05 -11.21
CA ILE A 138 4.27 -10.90 -9.75
C ILE A 138 5.45 -10.09 -9.20
N ARG A 139 6.67 -10.39 -9.65
CA ARG A 139 7.89 -9.66 -9.27
C ARG A 139 7.80 -8.19 -9.63
N GLU A 140 7.52 -7.90 -10.90
CA GLU A 140 7.38 -6.54 -11.41
C GLU A 140 6.26 -5.78 -10.70
N LEU A 141 5.16 -6.43 -10.33
CA LEU A 141 4.09 -5.82 -9.56
C LEU A 141 4.57 -5.40 -8.16
N VAL A 142 5.25 -6.29 -7.42
CA VAL A 142 5.76 -5.96 -6.08
C VAL A 142 6.79 -4.83 -6.17
N GLU A 143 7.70 -4.91 -7.13
CA GLU A 143 8.73 -3.89 -7.31
C GLU A 143 8.17 -2.53 -7.76
N SER A 144 7.22 -2.52 -8.70
CA SER A 144 6.59 -1.28 -9.17
C SER A 144 5.81 -0.61 -8.05
N LEU A 145 5.04 -1.37 -7.25
CA LEU A 145 4.35 -0.80 -6.09
C LEU A 145 5.34 -0.23 -5.06
N THR A 146 6.44 -0.95 -4.81
CA THR A 146 7.49 -0.50 -3.87
C THR A 146 8.14 0.80 -4.34
N ARG A 147 8.49 0.89 -5.64
CA ARG A 147 9.09 2.10 -6.24
C ARG A 147 8.10 3.25 -6.30
N ASP A 148 6.90 3.03 -6.82
CA ASP A 148 5.85 4.06 -7.00
C ASP A 148 5.47 4.73 -5.67
N LEU A 149 5.46 3.94 -4.59
CA LEU A 149 5.10 4.41 -3.26
C LEU A 149 6.31 4.82 -2.44
N ALA A 150 7.52 4.75 -3.00
CA ALA A 150 8.78 5.02 -2.31
C ALA A 150 8.85 4.33 -0.93
N ALA A 151 8.46 3.06 -0.89
CA ALA A 151 8.39 2.27 0.33
C ALA A 151 9.79 1.79 0.75
N ASP A 152 10.20 2.10 1.98
CA ASP A 152 11.45 1.63 2.58
C ASP A 152 11.28 0.29 3.33
N ARG A 153 10.03 -0.10 3.59
CA ARG A 153 9.69 -1.42 4.13
C ARG A 153 8.52 -2.02 3.36
N VAL A 154 8.64 -3.30 3.01
CA VAL A 154 7.59 -4.07 2.33
C VAL A 154 7.22 -5.28 3.19
N ALA A 155 5.92 -5.48 3.40
CA ALA A 155 5.36 -6.65 4.05
C ALA A 155 4.42 -7.37 3.08
N LEU A 156 4.69 -8.64 2.80
CA LEU A 156 3.80 -9.49 2.02
C LEU A 156 2.89 -10.27 2.97
N SER A 157 1.58 -10.19 2.76
CA SER A 157 0.56 -10.86 3.55
C SER A 157 -0.48 -11.51 2.64
N CYS A 158 -1.17 -12.52 3.16
CA CYS A 158 -2.18 -13.26 2.41
C CYS A 158 -3.03 -14.12 3.35
N HIS A 159 -4.08 -14.70 2.79
CA HIS A 159 -4.80 -15.81 3.40
C HIS A 159 -5.10 -16.90 2.35
N SER A 160 -4.98 -18.17 2.76
CA SER A 160 -5.30 -19.34 1.93
C SER A 160 -4.59 -19.29 0.56
N GLY A 161 -5.34 -19.37 -0.55
CA GLY A 161 -4.81 -19.33 -1.91
C GLY A 161 -3.98 -18.09 -2.27
N GLY A 162 -4.12 -16.99 -1.52
CA GLY A 162 -3.24 -15.82 -1.63
C GLY A 162 -1.78 -16.14 -1.37
N GLY A 163 -1.46 -17.20 -0.61
CA GLY A 163 -0.08 -17.65 -0.41
C GLY A 163 0.64 -18.02 -1.70
N SER A 164 -0.10 -18.46 -2.73
CA SER A 164 0.48 -18.74 -4.04
C SER A 164 1.10 -17.51 -4.70
N PHE A 165 0.56 -16.31 -4.44
CA PHE A 165 1.17 -15.05 -4.87
C PHE A 165 2.52 -14.83 -4.16
N VAL A 166 2.55 -14.99 -2.83
CA VAL A 166 3.77 -14.78 -2.01
C VAL A 166 4.87 -15.75 -2.44
N PHE A 167 4.58 -17.05 -2.57
CA PHE A 167 5.54 -18.02 -3.08
C PHE A 167 5.91 -17.76 -4.55
N GLY A 168 4.99 -17.23 -5.35
CA GLY A 168 5.29 -16.80 -6.72
C GLY A 168 6.35 -15.71 -6.77
N TYR A 169 6.25 -14.74 -5.86
CA TYR A 169 7.26 -13.70 -5.69
C TYR A 169 8.60 -14.26 -5.21
N LEU A 170 8.61 -15.04 -4.12
CA LEU A 170 9.84 -15.61 -3.56
C LEU A 170 10.61 -16.45 -4.59
N ASN A 171 9.92 -17.34 -5.30
CA ASN A 171 10.54 -18.16 -6.34
C ASN A 171 11.15 -17.30 -7.46
N SER A 172 10.56 -16.15 -7.77
CA SER A 172 11.02 -15.27 -8.85
C SER A 172 12.25 -14.44 -8.49
N VAL A 173 12.53 -14.22 -7.20
CA VAL A 173 13.72 -13.43 -6.77
C VAL A 173 14.91 -14.32 -6.42
N GLU A 174 14.68 -15.62 -6.21
CA GLU A 174 15.73 -16.62 -5.99
C GLU A 174 16.30 -17.22 -7.29
N SER A 175 15.64 -16.99 -8.43
CA SER A 175 16.04 -17.49 -9.75
C SER A 175 16.89 -16.49 -10.51
#